data_AF-A0A819WI65-F1
#
_entry.id   AF-A0A819WI65-F1
#
_cell.length_a   1.000
_cell.length_b   1.000
_cell.length_c   1.000
_cell.angle_alpha   90.00
_cell.angle_beta   90.00
_cell.angle_gamma   90.00
#
_symmetry.space_group_name_H-M   'P 1'
#
loop_
_entity.id
_entity.type
_entity.pdbx_description
1 polymer ?
#
loop_
_entity_poly.entity_id
_entity_poly.type
_entity_poly.pdbx_seq_one_letter_code
_entity_poly.pdbx_strand_id
1 'polypeptide(L)'
;SIENKITFMAQAERKLFTSAVTGNRYPIGGCWFSDKPSNSSPFGAFRTLSNKELPPSVDMRQFMTPIEQQGKTNSCVANALAGAYEFLIMKNTKKHADVSRLFIYYNGRILDGSHKYQMADDGTYISSAIEGLKKFGCCKEELYPFNTAYINQQPPQQCYTEAAKYRIKDSMAVKVELNEMKACLAEGFPFAFGLQLYTSFFQAETNGGRVPMPNQQVPDVQEGGHAMLAVGYSNETQCFIVRNSYGDKWGDKGYAYIPYRYMCDTRMCSDLHSIRLIYDEPGRREITNIVNPYNWNVDKDKSYYIPPNYTYPDFNYTFFWNLNDNFNYFNSIWKDGRAVPLVWGTSQTDQSNSSDRTIVTPTAEAQMLFVLWIDKESIENTHFVSKLTSEKDVRVDFRETYSSGEAYISAIKNKIKSPSSFLIICRGYYREENKNPLNLLRFLNYNNLRHVPVIVFTQDKNGLLSHFHNQASSMDTRDWQQRLFITSSSAELIMEVKKRRNHKQDRSN
;
A
#
# COMPACT_ATOMS: atom_id res chain seq x y z
N SER A 1 36.40 -17.92 38.43
CA SER A 1 36.97 -16.65 37.99
C SER A 1 35.89 -15.83 37.31
N ILE A 2 35.85 -14.52 37.56
CA ILE A 2 34.99 -13.57 36.84
C ILE A 2 35.31 -13.59 35.33
N GLU A 3 36.53 -14.01 34.96
CA GLU A 3 36.95 -14.27 33.59
C GLU A 3 36.10 -15.34 32.88
N ASN A 4 35.70 -16.43 33.54
CA ASN A 4 34.90 -17.48 32.88
C ASN A 4 33.45 -17.07 32.59
N LYS A 5 32.92 -16.01 33.22
CA LYS A 5 31.62 -15.42 32.86
C LYS A 5 31.75 -14.36 31.75
N ILE A 6 32.93 -13.77 31.58
CA ILE A 6 33.20 -12.81 30.50
C ILE A 6 33.49 -13.55 29.18
N THR A 7 34.03 -14.77 29.22
CA THR A 7 34.27 -15.58 28.01
C THR A 7 33.00 -16.22 27.43
N PHE A 8 31.94 -16.43 28.22
CA PHE A 8 30.68 -17.01 27.70
C PHE A 8 29.77 -15.99 26.99
N MET A 9 30.09 -14.70 27.08
CA MET A 9 29.42 -13.62 26.34
C MET A 9 30.17 -13.23 25.04
N ALA A 10 31.33 -13.86 24.78
CA ALA A 10 32.06 -13.72 23.54
C ALA A 10 31.56 -14.77 22.54
N GLN A 11 30.98 -14.32 21.43
CA GLN A 11 30.59 -15.12 20.26
C GLN A 11 29.35 -16.02 20.42
N ALA A 12 28.21 -15.47 20.87
CA ALA A 12 26.98 -15.89 20.23
C ALA A 12 27.12 -15.50 18.75
N GLU A 13 27.30 -16.48 17.85
CA GLU A 13 27.33 -16.23 16.41
C GLU A 13 26.15 -15.34 16.05
N ARG A 14 26.44 -14.13 15.54
CA ARG A 14 25.39 -13.20 15.13
C ARG A 14 24.50 -13.92 14.12
N LYS A 15 23.25 -14.16 14.48
CA LYS A 15 22.27 -14.70 13.54
C LYS A 15 22.06 -13.69 12.42
N LEU A 16 22.61 -14.02 11.26
CA LEU A 16 22.50 -13.23 10.04
C LEU A 16 21.57 -13.95 9.09
N PHE A 17 20.46 -13.32 8.75
CA PHE A 17 19.69 -13.72 7.57
C PHE A 17 20.47 -13.31 6.31
N THR A 18 20.57 -14.20 5.32
CA THR A 18 21.16 -13.87 4.02
C THR A 18 20.04 -13.76 3.00
N SER A 19 19.89 -12.57 2.44
CA SER A 19 18.98 -12.24 1.35
C SER A 19 19.18 -13.20 0.18
N ALA A 20 18.10 -13.89 -0.22
CA ALA A 20 18.09 -14.72 -1.42
C ALA A 20 18.12 -13.87 -2.71
N VAL A 21 17.69 -12.61 -2.65
CA VAL A 21 17.60 -11.71 -3.81
C VAL A 21 18.87 -10.89 -4.02
N THR A 22 19.43 -10.35 -2.94
CA THR A 22 20.56 -9.40 -3.01
C THR A 22 21.87 -9.98 -2.50
N GLY A 23 21.84 -11.12 -1.79
CA GLY A 23 23.01 -11.67 -1.09
C GLY A 23 23.43 -10.87 0.15
N ASN A 24 22.75 -9.75 0.46
CA ASN A 24 23.00 -8.98 1.67
C ASN A 24 22.73 -9.81 2.91
N ARG A 25 23.51 -9.56 3.97
CA ARG A 25 23.34 -10.21 5.26
C ARG A 25 22.78 -9.20 6.25
N TYR A 26 21.68 -9.56 6.90
CA TYR A 26 20.97 -8.72 7.84
C TYR A 26 20.98 -9.37 9.22
N PRO A 27 21.37 -8.65 10.27
CA PRO A 27 21.33 -9.21 11.61
C PRO A 27 19.90 -9.21 12.13
N ILE A 28 19.63 -10.23 12.92
CA ILE A 28 18.35 -10.46 13.59
C ILE A 28 18.62 -10.34 15.09
N GLY A 29 17.80 -9.58 15.81
CA GLY A 29 17.98 -9.34 17.25
C GLY A 29 18.35 -7.91 17.64
N GLY A 30 18.37 -6.96 16.69
CA GLY A 30 18.66 -5.55 16.99
C GLY A 30 17.55 -4.80 17.72
N CYS A 31 16.35 -5.38 17.83
CA CYS A 31 15.27 -4.85 18.67
C CYS A 31 15.16 -5.66 19.94
N TRP A 32 15.32 -5.01 21.08
CA TRP A 32 15.06 -5.63 22.37
C TRP A 32 13.59 -5.43 22.78
N PHE A 33 13.04 -6.41 23.49
CA PHE A 33 11.67 -6.35 24.01
C PHE A 33 11.72 -6.02 25.50
N SER A 34 10.97 -5.01 25.92
CA SER A 34 10.87 -4.59 27.31
C SER A 34 9.47 -4.85 27.84
N ASP A 35 9.38 -5.48 29.01
CA ASP A 35 8.14 -5.57 29.79
C ASP A 35 7.87 -4.29 30.60
N LYS A 36 8.81 -3.34 30.61
CA LYS A 36 8.67 -2.09 31.38
C LYS A 36 7.63 -1.19 30.74
N PRO A 37 6.70 -0.61 31.53
CA PRO A 37 5.75 0.35 31.02
C PRO A 37 6.49 1.56 30.44
N SER A 38 6.08 1.96 29.25
CA SER A 38 6.61 3.12 28.55
C SER A 38 6.34 4.41 29.33
N ASN A 39 7.31 5.33 29.37
CA ASN A 39 7.11 6.69 29.87
C ASN A 39 6.28 7.58 28.91
N SER A 40 5.86 7.04 27.76
CA SER A 40 5.00 7.75 26.82
C SER A 40 3.54 7.71 27.27
N SER A 41 2.80 8.78 26.96
CA SER A 41 1.36 8.85 27.23
C SER A 41 0.64 7.69 26.52
N PRO A 42 -0.33 7.01 27.17
CA PRO A 42 -1.08 5.94 26.52
C PRO A 42 -2.00 6.52 25.43
N PHE A 43 -2.00 5.89 24.26
CA PHE A 43 -2.82 6.30 23.11
C PHE A 43 -4.34 6.39 23.44
N GLY A 44 -4.84 5.53 24.34
CA GLY A 44 -6.26 5.44 24.72
C GLY A 44 -6.75 6.37 25.85
N ALA A 45 -6.06 7.46 26.17
CA ALA A 45 -6.56 8.44 27.15
C ALA A 45 -7.77 9.26 26.63
N PHE A 46 -8.05 9.22 25.32
CA PHE A 46 -9.17 9.89 24.67
C PHE A 46 -9.87 8.93 23.70
N ARG A 47 -11.12 8.54 24.03
CA ARG A 47 -12.11 7.77 23.23
C ARG A 47 -11.53 6.84 22.14
N THR A 48 -11.37 5.55 22.46
CA THR A 48 -11.12 4.49 21.47
C THR A 48 -12.27 4.46 20.45
N LEU A 49 -11.99 4.78 19.18
CA LEU A 49 -12.97 4.70 18.10
C LEU A 49 -13.46 3.26 17.94
N SER A 50 -14.77 3.09 17.76
CA SER A 50 -15.33 1.77 17.47
C SER A 50 -14.94 1.34 16.04
N ASN A 51 -14.88 0.03 15.78
CA ASN A 51 -14.54 -0.50 14.45
C ASN A 51 -15.45 0.00 13.31
N LYS A 52 -16.66 0.49 13.63
CA LYS A 52 -17.60 1.08 12.66
C LYS A 52 -17.25 2.52 12.27
N GLU A 53 -16.47 3.23 13.08
CA GLU A 53 -16.04 4.61 12.85
C GLU A 53 -14.67 4.70 12.12
N LEU A 54 -13.92 3.59 12.08
CA LEU A 54 -12.61 3.53 11.43
C LEU A 54 -12.74 3.32 9.91
N PRO A 55 -11.90 3.96 9.09
CA PRO A 55 -11.87 3.70 7.65
C PRO A 55 -11.52 2.22 7.37
N PRO A 56 -12.00 1.64 6.25
CA PRO A 56 -11.73 0.24 5.93
C PRO A 56 -10.24 -0.04 5.62
N SER A 57 -9.48 0.99 5.25
CA SER A 57 -8.06 0.93 4.98
C SER A 57 -7.39 2.30 5.14
N VAL A 58 -6.11 2.30 5.48
CA VAL A 58 -5.24 3.48 5.52
C VAL A 58 -3.91 3.13 4.84
N ASP A 59 -3.37 4.06 4.05
CA ASP A 59 -2.02 3.94 3.50
C ASP A 59 -1.31 5.30 3.46
N MET A 60 -0.19 5.37 4.16
CA MET A 60 0.61 6.58 4.30
C MET A 60 1.93 6.53 3.52
N ARG A 61 2.15 5.53 2.65
CA ARG A 61 3.42 5.36 1.94
C ARG A 61 3.77 6.53 1.02
N GLN A 62 2.78 7.26 0.51
CA GLN A 62 2.99 8.50 -0.26
C GLN A 62 3.72 9.62 0.51
N PHE A 63 3.77 9.54 1.83
CA PHE A 63 4.46 10.50 2.70
C PHE A 63 5.77 9.95 3.27
N MET A 64 6.15 8.72 2.90
CA MET A 64 7.37 8.09 3.38
C MET A 64 8.55 8.50 2.49
N THR A 65 9.73 8.63 3.11
CA THR A 65 11.02 8.84 2.45
C THR A 65 11.50 7.57 1.73
N PRO A 66 12.57 7.60 0.91
CA PRO A 66 13.19 6.39 0.35
C PRO A 66 13.54 5.35 1.43
N ILE A 67 13.48 4.05 1.14
CA ILE A 67 13.70 2.98 2.13
C ILE A 67 15.12 2.98 2.67
N GLU A 68 15.24 2.81 3.99
CA GLU A 68 16.54 2.70 4.65
C GLU A 68 17.24 1.37 4.42
N GLN A 69 18.57 1.41 4.49
CA GLN A 69 19.44 0.25 4.38
C GLN A 69 20.31 0.11 5.64
N GLN A 70 19.86 -0.68 6.62
CA GLN A 70 20.62 -0.88 7.86
C GLN A 70 21.90 -1.73 7.67
N GLY A 71 21.99 -2.48 6.56
CA GLY A 71 23.10 -3.39 6.27
C GLY A 71 23.32 -4.43 7.38
N LYS A 72 24.59 -4.67 7.72
CA LYS A 72 25.01 -5.69 8.69
C LYS A 72 24.95 -5.22 10.16
N THR A 73 24.15 -4.20 10.47
CA THR A 73 24.08 -3.57 11.80
C THR A 73 22.79 -3.87 12.54
N ASN A 74 22.81 -3.87 13.86
CA ASN A 74 21.64 -4.09 14.72
C ASN A 74 20.78 -2.82 14.91
N SER A 75 20.82 -1.89 13.96
CA SER A 75 20.22 -0.55 14.08
C SER A 75 18.74 -0.46 13.70
N CYS A 76 18.00 -1.58 13.59
CA CYS A 76 16.62 -1.60 13.08
C CYS A 76 15.68 -0.62 13.80
N VAL A 77 15.81 -0.48 15.12
CA VAL A 77 15.02 0.49 15.92
C VAL A 77 15.23 1.92 15.42
N ALA A 78 16.48 2.31 15.20
CA ALA A 78 16.79 3.65 14.73
C ALA A 78 16.29 3.91 13.31
N ASN A 79 16.30 2.89 12.44
CA ASN A 79 15.76 3.01 11.08
C ASN A 79 14.23 3.17 11.10
N ALA A 80 13.52 2.41 11.94
CA ALA A 80 12.06 2.54 12.10
C ALA A 80 11.68 3.93 12.62
N LEU A 81 12.41 4.44 13.61
CA LEU A 81 12.16 5.75 14.21
C LEU A 81 12.59 6.92 13.32
N ALA A 82 13.67 6.79 12.54
CA ALA A 82 14.02 7.77 11.50
C ALA A 82 12.86 7.93 10.50
N GLY A 83 12.31 6.81 10.00
CA GLY A 83 11.15 6.85 9.10
C GLY A 83 9.91 7.49 9.73
N ALA A 84 9.63 7.23 11.02
CA ALA A 84 8.52 7.88 11.73
C ALA A 84 8.72 9.39 11.86
N TYR A 85 9.95 9.80 12.14
CA TYR A 85 10.35 11.19 12.31
C TYR A 85 10.25 11.95 10.99
N GLU A 86 10.85 11.42 9.93
CA GLU A 86 10.84 11.98 8.59
C GLU A 86 9.42 12.06 8.02
N PHE A 87 8.59 11.05 8.28
CA PHE A 87 7.18 11.09 7.91
C PHE A 87 6.47 12.31 8.49
N LEU A 88 6.70 12.65 9.76
CA LEU A 88 6.08 13.82 10.37
C LEU A 88 6.56 15.12 9.73
N ILE A 89 7.85 15.22 9.41
CA ILE A 89 8.39 16.37 8.67
C ILE A 89 7.70 16.48 7.31
N MET A 90 7.65 15.38 6.55
CA MET A 90 7.04 15.34 5.22
C MET A 90 5.55 15.67 5.28
N LYS A 91 4.81 15.10 6.24
CA LYS A 91 3.37 15.38 6.44
C LYS A 91 3.11 16.86 6.70
N ASN A 92 3.92 17.48 7.58
CA ASN A 92 3.69 18.84 8.10
C ASN A 92 4.28 19.95 7.22
N THR A 93 5.35 19.68 6.49
CA THR A 93 6.12 20.67 5.73
C THR A 93 6.13 20.43 4.22
N LYS A 94 5.76 19.21 3.77
CA LYS A 94 5.89 18.75 2.39
C LYS A 94 7.34 18.75 1.87
N LYS A 95 8.32 18.76 2.77
CA LYS A 95 9.74 18.66 2.45
C LYS A 95 10.27 17.29 2.87
N HIS A 96 11.19 16.77 2.07
CA HIS A 96 11.97 15.61 2.46
C HIS A 96 12.97 15.99 3.54
N ALA A 97 13.16 15.06 4.48
CA ALA A 97 14.22 15.10 5.47
C ALA A 97 14.90 13.73 5.49
N ASP A 98 16.15 13.72 5.92
CA ASP A 98 16.96 12.52 6.10
C ASP A 98 17.70 12.70 7.43
N VAL A 99 17.24 11.97 8.46
CA VAL A 99 17.71 12.13 9.84
C VAL A 99 18.70 11.04 10.22
N SER A 100 19.73 11.39 10.99
CA SER A 100 20.82 10.46 11.29
C SER A 100 20.36 9.27 12.12
N ARG A 101 20.29 8.10 11.48
CA ARG A 101 19.97 6.83 12.15
C ARG A 101 21.03 6.46 13.18
N LEU A 102 22.31 6.72 12.89
CA LEU A 102 23.38 6.43 13.85
C LEU A 102 23.31 7.32 15.09
N PHE A 103 22.84 8.56 14.96
CA PHE A 103 22.59 9.43 16.11
C PHE A 103 21.47 8.88 17.00
N ILE A 104 20.35 8.43 16.40
CA ILE A 104 19.25 7.79 17.13
C ILE A 104 19.76 6.52 17.82
N TYR A 105 20.49 5.67 17.09
CA TYR A 105 20.97 4.38 17.58
C TYR A 105 22.00 4.50 18.70
N TYR A 106 22.95 5.44 18.60
CA TYR A 106 23.93 5.70 19.66
C TYR A 106 23.23 6.14 20.94
N ASN A 107 22.36 7.14 20.87
CA ASN A 107 21.72 7.71 22.05
C ASN A 107 20.71 6.75 22.69
N GLY A 108 20.03 5.91 21.89
CA GLY A 108 19.20 4.81 22.42
C GLY A 108 20.01 3.85 23.29
N ARG A 109 21.14 3.35 22.79
CA ARG A 109 22.02 2.42 23.55
C ARG A 109 22.62 3.04 24.80
N ILE A 110 22.95 4.33 24.77
CA ILE A 110 23.39 5.05 25.99
C ILE A 110 22.27 5.06 27.04
N LEU A 111 21.02 5.25 26.65
CA LEU A 111 19.87 5.22 27.55
C LEU A 111 19.51 3.80 28.03
N ASP A 112 19.89 2.78 27.26
CA ASP A 112 19.84 1.37 27.70
C ASP A 112 20.87 1.05 28.79
N GLY A 113 21.81 1.96 29.07
CA GLY A 113 22.88 1.80 30.05
C GLY A 113 24.22 1.38 29.46
N SER A 114 24.35 1.36 28.12
CA SER A 114 25.65 1.09 27.48
C SER A 114 26.67 2.17 27.85
N HIS A 115 27.90 1.75 28.18
CA HIS A 115 28.97 2.68 28.47
C HIS A 115 29.70 3.11 27.19
N LYS A 116 29.96 4.41 27.01
CA LYS A 116 30.56 4.96 25.76
C LYS A 116 31.89 4.33 25.34
N TYR A 117 32.67 3.79 26.27
CA TYR A 117 33.96 3.13 25.98
C TYR A 117 33.86 1.61 25.78
N GLN A 118 32.66 1.04 25.92
CA GLN A 118 32.40 -0.40 25.79
C GLN A 118 31.16 -0.65 24.93
N MET A 119 30.81 0.30 24.07
CA MET A 119 29.59 0.21 23.29
C MET A 119 29.77 -0.77 22.13
N ALA A 120 28.80 -1.67 22.00
CA ALA A 120 28.75 -2.68 20.96
C ALA A 120 27.46 -2.56 20.14
N ASP A 121 27.48 -3.18 18.96
CA ASP A 121 26.36 -3.18 18.02
C ASP A 121 25.38 -4.31 18.39
N ASP A 122 24.67 -4.14 19.51
CA ASP A 122 23.88 -5.20 20.14
C ASP A 122 22.36 -4.99 20.04
N GLY A 123 21.92 -3.88 19.44
CA GLY A 123 20.52 -3.47 19.40
C GLY A 123 20.17 -2.43 20.47
N THR A 124 18.90 -2.07 20.55
CA THR A 124 18.36 -1.12 21.54
C THR A 124 16.86 -1.33 21.76
N TYR A 125 16.26 -0.70 22.77
CA TYR A 125 14.80 -0.63 22.94
C TYR A 125 14.20 0.53 22.13
N ILE A 126 12.98 0.36 21.58
CA ILE A 126 12.27 1.43 20.88
C ILE A 126 11.95 2.57 21.86
N SER A 127 11.48 2.21 23.05
CA SER A 127 11.23 3.16 24.15
C SER A 127 12.46 4.00 24.50
N SER A 128 13.66 3.42 24.63
CA SER A 128 14.89 4.17 24.90
C SER A 128 15.28 5.11 23.76
N ALA A 129 15.15 4.67 22.51
CA ALA A 129 15.42 5.52 21.36
C ALA A 129 14.41 6.68 21.25
N ILE A 130 13.14 6.47 21.61
CA ILE A 130 12.13 7.53 21.76
C ILE A 130 12.54 8.54 22.85
N GLU A 131 12.99 8.08 24.01
CA GLU A 131 13.51 8.97 25.06
C GLU A 131 14.76 9.73 24.61
N GLY A 132 15.61 9.10 23.79
CA GLY A 132 16.75 9.75 23.13
C GLY A 132 16.31 10.89 22.22
N LEU A 133 15.29 10.65 21.40
CA LEU A 133 14.69 11.67 20.53
C LEU A 133 14.02 12.81 21.32
N LYS A 134 13.44 12.53 22.49
CA LYS A 134 12.91 13.59 23.39
C LYS A 134 14.04 14.42 23.99
N LYS A 135 15.09 13.76 24.47
CA LYS A 135 16.18 14.41 25.22
C LYS A 135 17.15 15.16 24.31
N PHE A 136 17.54 14.55 23.20
CA PHE A 136 18.61 15.04 22.33
C PHE A 136 18.12 15.50 20.95
N GLY A 137 16.98 14.98 20.48
CA GLY A 137 16.49 15.18 19.12
C GLY A 137 17.24 14.35 18.10
N CYS A 138 17.32 14.82 16.86
CA CYS A 138 18.11 14.17 15.81
C CYS A 138 18.73 15.19 14.85
N CYS A 139 19.98 14.98 14.47
CA CYS A 139 20.66 15.75 13.44
C CYS A 139 20.38 15.16 12.05
N LYS A 140 20.81 15.85 10.98
CA LYS A 140 20.70 15.30 9.63
C LYS A 140 21.64 14.10 9.44
N GLU A 141 21.25 13.15 8.60
CA GLU A 141 22.11 12.04 8.19
C GLU A 141 23.39 12.56 7.49
N GLU A 142 23.32 13.67 6.76
CA GLU A 142 24.51 14.34 6.19
C GLU A 142 25.56 14.71 7.26
N LEU A 143 25.13 15.15 8.45
CA LEU A 143 26.04 15.57 9.52
C LEU A 143 26.66 14.39 10.26
N TYR A 144 25.93 13.28 10.36
CA TYR A 144 26.40 12.04 10.96
C TYR A 144 25.94 10.84 10.13
N PRO A 145 26.66 10.52 9.04
CA PRO A 145 26.19 9.60 8.01
C PRO A 145 26.23 8.15 8.46
N PHE A 146 25.33 7.36 7.87
CA PHE A 146 25.23 5.93 8.07
C PHE A 146 26.45 5.20 7.51
N ASN A 147 27.52 5.23 8.29
CA ASN A 147 28.77 4.51 8.05
C ASN A 147 28.99 3.54 9.20
N THR A 148 29.08 2.25 8.89
CA THR A 148 29.28 1.19 9.89
C THR A 148 30.54 1.39 10.75
N ALA A 149 31.56 2.13 10.27
CA ALA A 149 32.71 2.50 11.08
C ALA A 149 32.35 3.40 12.29
N TYR A 150 31.25 4.16 12.17
CA TYR A 150 30.75 5.06 13.21
C TYR A 150 29.72 4.41 14.12
N ILE A 151 29.32 3.17 13.85
CA ILE A 151 28.23 2.48 14.57
C ILE A 151 28.42 2.53 16.09
N ASN A 152 29.65 2.43 16.59
CA ASN A 152 29.95 2.45 18.02
C ASN A 152 30.63 3.74 18.51
N GLN A 153 30.73 4.75 17.64
CA GLN A 153 31.42 5.99 17.97
C GLN A 153 30.42 7.01 18.51
N GLN A 154 30.88 7.85 19.45
CA GLN A 154 30.09 8.97 19.93
C GLN A 154 29.90 10.01 18.81
N PRO A 155 28.66 10.46 18.52
CA PRO A 155 28.44 11.55 17.59
C PRO A 155 29.21 12.81 18.04
N PRO A 156 29.86 13.54 17.11
CA PRO A 156 30.53 14.80 17.44
C PRO A 156 29.58 15.82 18.05
N GLN A 157 30.10 16.76 18.85
CA GLN A 157 29.29 17.76 19.56
C GLN A 157 28.38 18.59 18.64
N GLN A 158 28.81 18.88 17.41
CA GLN A 158 28.00 19.57 16.40
C GLN A 158 26.67 18.85 16.10
N CYS A 159 26.65 17.50 16.15
CA CYS A 159 25.44 16.71 15.95
C CYS A 159 24.44 16.98 17.06
N TYR A 160 24.89 17.01 18.32
CA TYR A 160 24.04 17.34 19.47
C TYR A 160 23.53 18.78 19.41
N THR A 161 24.35 19.73 18.96
CA THR A 161 23.95 21.13 18.79
C THR A 161 22.86 21.30 17.72
N GLU A 162 22.95 20.58 16.60
CA GLU A 162 21.89 20.56 15.59
C GLU A 162 20.64 19.83 16.11
N ALA A 163 20.82 18.63 16.65
CA ALA A 163 19.75 17.75 17.12
C ALA A 163 18.86 18.41 18.18
N ALA A 164 19.44 19.21 19.08
CA ALA A 164 18.72 19.90 20.14
C ALA A 164 17.59 20.83 19.65
N LYS A 165 17.66 21.27 18.38
CA LYS A 165 16.62 22.10 17.72
C LYS A 165 15.42 21.26 17.28
N TYR A 166 15.60 19.95 17.14
CA TYR A 166 14.66 19.01 16.52
C TYR A 166 14.37 17.86 17.51
N ARG A 167 13.96 18.19 18.73
CA ARG A 167 13.47 17.20 19.71
C ARG A 167 12.05 16.77 19.39
N ILE A 168 11.64 15.57 19.80
CA ILE A 168 10.21 15.24 19.82
C ILE A 168 9.60 15.81 21.10
N LYS A 169 8.45 16.49 20.97
CA LYS A 169 7.68 17.05 22.10
C LYS A 169 6.69 16.03 22.66
N ASP A 170 6.14 15.19 21.78
CA ASP A 170 5.13 14.21 22.18
C ASP A 170 5.28 12.87 21.43
N SER A 171 5.03 11.80 22.15
CA SER A 171 4.98 10.43 21.65
C SER A 171 3.98 9.62 22.47
N MET A 172 3.33 8.66 21.81
CA MET A 172 2.32 7.81 22.44
C MET A 172 2.73 6.34 22.38
N ALA A 173 2.51 5.64 23.50
CA ALA A 173 2.56 4.19 23.53
C ALA A 173 1.22 3.65 23.00
N VAL A 174 1.28 2.80 21.97
CA VAL A 174 0.09 2.18 21.36
C VAL A 174 -0.07 0.80 21.95
N LYS A 175 -1.30 0.43 22.34
CA LYS A 175 -1.56 -0.93 22.83
C LYS A 175 -1.52 -1.91 21.66
N VAL A 176 -1.09 -3.14 21.94
CA VAL A 176 -1.12 -4.27 21.01
C VAL A 176 -2.57 -4.78 20.88
N GLU A 177 -3.43 -3.92 20.36
CA GLU A 177 -4.86 -4.13 20.21
C GLU A 177 -5.29 -3.61 18.85
N LEU A 178 -5.98 -4.45 18.06
CA LEU A 178 -6.24 -4.17 16.65
C LEU A 178 -6.89 -2.80 16.42
N ASN A 179 -7.87 -2.43 17.25
CA ASN A 179 -8.58 -1.16 17.10
C ASN A 179 -7.71 0.04 17.49
N GLU A 180 -6.86 -0.07 18.51
CA GLU A 180 -5.95 1.00 18.93
C GLU A 180 -4.87 1.23 17.87
N MET A 181 -4.31 0.16 17.32
CA MET A 181 -3.32 0.21 16.25
C MET A 181 -3.92 0.84 14.97
N LYS A 182 -5.13 0.42 14.59
CA LYS A 182 -5.86 0.99 13.45
C LYS A 182 -6.26 2.45 13.69
N ALA A 183 -6.67 2.80 14.91
CA ALA A 183 -7.00 4.18 15.27
C ALA A 183 -5.77 5.08 15.15
N CYS A 184 -4.60 4.67 15.67
CA CYS A 184 -3.36 5.43 15.55
C CYS A 184 -3.02 5.74 14.08
N LEU A 185 -3.15 4.74 13.21
CA LEU A 185 -2.91 4.90 11.78
C LEU A 185 -3.99 5.75 11.11
N ALA A 186 -5.26 5.60 11.49
CA ALA A 186 -6.36 6.42 11.01
C ALA A 186 -6.23 7.89 11.43
N GLU A 187 -5.51 8.21 12.51
CA GLU A 187 -5.18 9.59 12.90
C GLU A 187 -4.07 10.18 12.01
N GLY A 188 -3.54 9.36 11.11
CA GLY A 188 -2.47 9.70 10.20
C GLY A 188 -1.11 9.69 10.88
N PHE A 189 -0.91 8.85 11.89
CA PHE A 189 0.38 8.70 12.57
C PHE A 189 0.88 7.26 12.48
N PRO A 190 2.09 7.04 11.93
CA PRO A 190 2.71 5.73 11.95
C PRO A 190 3.16 5.39 13.37
N PHE A 191 3.38 4.11 13.64
CA PHE A 191 3.98 3.65 14.89
C PHE A 191 5.09 2.64 14.64
N ALA A 192 6.23 2.84 15.30
CA ALA A 192 7.29 1.84 15.36
C ALA A 192 6.85 0.70 16.29
N PHE A 193 7.31 -0.50 16.03
CA PHE A 193 6.99 -1.67 16.84
C PHE A 193 8.10 -2.71 16.77
N GLY A 194 8.27 -3.46 17.85
CA GLY A 194 9.12 -4.64 17.89
C GLY A 194 8.33 -5.88 17.50
N LEU A 195 8.90 -6.71 16.64
CA LEU A 195 8.35 -7.98 16.22
C LEU A 195 9.36 -9.11 16.40
N GLN A 196 8.94 -10.19 17.03
CA GLN A 196 9.69 -11.43 17.09
C GLN A 196 9.63 -12.10 15.72
N LEU A 197 10.77 -12.18 15.03
CA LEU A 197 10.84 -12.83 13.72
C LEU A 197 11.01 -14.34 13.86
N TYR A 198 10.44 -15.05 12.90
CA TYR A 198 10.64 -16.48 12.68
C TYR A 198 11.23 -16.70 11.29
N THR A 199 11.83 -17.85 11.03
CA THR A 199 12.44 -18.17 9.72
C THR A 199 11.46 -17.96 8.56
N SER A 200 10.18 -18.27 8.75
CA SER A 200 9.13 -18.03 7.76
C SER A 200 9.06 -16.58 7.30
N PHE A 201 9.35 -15.59 8.17
CA PHE A 201 9.30 -14.17 7.84
C PHE A 201 10.08 -13.84 6.57
N PHE A 202 11.22 -14.49 6.36
CA PHE A 202 12.10 -14.21 5.24
C PHE A 202 11.55 -14.62 3.87
N GLN A 203 10.49 -15.44 3.82
CA GLN A 203 9.76 -15.72 2.59
C GLN A 203 9.16 -14.44 1.97
N ALA A 204 8.97 -13.41 2.79
CA ALA A 204 8.57 -12.08 2.34
C ALA A 204 9.46 -11.51 1.28
N GLU A 205 10.76 -11.74 1.37
CA GLU A 205 11.69 -11.17 0.43
C GLU A 205 11.33 -11.50 -1.02
N THR A 206 11.00 -12.76 -1.30
CA THR A 206 10.77 -13.28 -2.65
C THR A 206 9.29 -13.35 -3.02
N ASN A 207 8.40 -13.18 -2.06
CA ASN A 207 6.98 -13.30 -2.30
C ASN A 207 6.26 -11.94 -2.38
N GLY A 208 7.02 -10.83 -2.33
CA GLY A 208 6.59 -9.44 -2.49
C GLY A 208 6.40 -8.70 -1.15
N GLY A 209 7.13 -9.04 -0.11
CA GLY A 209 6.84 -8.59 1.25
C GLY A 209 5.85 -9.51 1.98
N ARG A 210 5.43 -10.58 1.30
CA ARG A 210 4.66 -11.74 1.77
C ARG A 210 5.37 -12.42 2.94
N VAL A 211 5.25 -11.90 4.18
CA VAL A 211 5.69 -12.58 5.43
C VAL A 211 4.64 -13.66 5.81
N PRO A 212 4.88 -14.88 6.28
CA PRO A 212 3.81 -15.81 6.70
C PRO A 212 3.48 -15.71 8.16
N MET A 213 2.36 -16.31 8.58
CA MET A 213 2.19 -16.54 10.00
C MET A 213 3.15 -17.63 10.47
N PRO A 214 3.75 -17.47 11.65
CA PRO A 214 4.58 -18.50 12.23
C PRO A 214 3.75 -19.76 12.43
N ASN A 215 4.16 -20.84 11.79
CA ASN A 215 3.44 -22.10 11.86
C ASN A 215 3.77 -22.79 13.19
N GLN A 216 2.75 -23.07 14.02
CA GLN A 216 2.95 -23.78 15.29
C GLN A 216 3.06 -25.31 15.12
N GLN A 217 2.74 -25.84 13.93
CA GLN A 217 2.68 -27.28 13.64
C GLN A 217 3.92 -27.78 12.88
N VAL A 218 4.71 -26.89 12.28
CA VAL A 218 6.02 -27.16 11.69
C VAL A 218 7.03 -26.34 12.48
N PRO A 219 8.21 -26.86 12.88
CA PRO A 219 9.16 -26.08 13.68
C PRO A 219 9.63 -24.83 12.91
N ASP A 220 9.01 -23.69 13.17
CA ASP A 220 9.45 -22.38 12.69
C ASP A 220 10.41 -21.81 13.73
N VAL A 221 11.67 -21.60 13.34
CA VAL A 221 12.72 -21.26 14.29
C VAL A 221 12.59 -19.79 14.66
N GLN A 222 12.56 -19.51 15.96
CA GLN A 222 12.62 -18.16 16.49
C GLN A 222 14.01 -17.56 16.20
N GLU A 223 14.04 -16.45 15.47
CA GLU A 223 15.31 -15.88 15.00
C GLU A 223 15.80 -14.71 15.86
N GLY A 224 14.91 -13.78 16.21
CA GLY A 224 15.21 -12.66 17.09
C GLY A 224 14.27 -11.48 16.89
N GLY A 225 14.42 -10.45 17.71
CA GLY A 225 13.62 -9.23 17.62
C GLY A 225 14.07 -8.31 16.49
N HIS A 226 13.09 -7.75 15.77
CA HIS A 226 13.31 -6.75 14.72
C HIS A 226 12.31 -5.62 14.85
N ALA A 227 12.76 -4.38 14.62
CA ALA A 227 11.90 -3.21 14.71
C ALA A 227 11.57 -2.69 13.31
N MET A 228 10.30 -2.37 13.10
CA MET A 228 9.78 -1.85 11.83
C MET A 228 8.76 -0.74 12.09
N LEU A 229 8.31 -0.06 11.03
CA LEU A 229 7.36 1.04 11.12
C LEU A 229 6.03 0.69 10.45
N ALA A 230 4.94 0.67 11.21
CA ALA A 230 3.59 0.52 10.66
C ALA A 230 3.11 1.85 10.09
N VAL A 231 2.66 1.83 8.83
CA VAL A 231 2.32 2.98 7.99
C VAL A 231 0.93 2.88 7.34
N GLY A 232 0.16 1.86 7.67
CA GLY A 232 -1.18 1.67 7.13
C GLY A 232 -1.80 0.34 7.54
N TYR A 233 -3.00 0.05 7.03
CA TYR A 233 -3.68 -1.24 7.21
C TYR A 233 -4.75 -1.45 6.14
N SER A 234 -5.18 -2.69 5.95
CA SER A 234 -6.29 -3.06 5.06
C SER A 234 -7.16 -4.15 5.69
N ASN A 235 -8.45 -3.85 5.92
CA ASN A 235 -9.39 -4.84 6.45
C ASN A 235 -9.67 -5.96 5.45
N GLU A 236 -9.53 -5.73 4.14
CA GLU A 236 -9.71 -6.75 3.11
C GLU A 236 -8.63 -7.82 3.20
N THR A 237 -7.37 -7.40 3.32
CA THR A 237 -6.23 -8.31 3.43
C THR A 237 -5.97 -8.77 4.87
N GLN A 238 -6.63 -8.15 5.85
CA GLN A 238 -6.40 -8.36 7.28
C GLN A 238 -4.93 -8.15 7.69
N CYS A 239 -4.27 -7.17 7.06
CA CYS A 239 -2.85 -6.89 7.26
C CYS A 239 -2.58 -5.40 7.55
N PHE A 240 -1.61 -5.13 8.40
CA PHE A 240 -0.96 -3.83 8.52
C PHE A 240 -0.05 -3.59 7.32
N ILE A 241 0.26 -2.32 7.04
CA ILE A 241 1.29 -1.82 6.11
C ILE A 241 2.55 -1.45 6.87
N VAL A 242 3.72 -2.00 6.51
CA VAL A 242 4.93 -1.99 7.33
C VAL A 242 6.15 -1.69 6.46
N ARG A 243 6.84 -0.62 6.79
CA ARG A 243 8.12 -0.22 6.21
C ARG A 243 9.25 -0.94 6.93
N ASN A 244 10.07 -1.66 6.17
CA ASN A 244 11.28 -2.33 6.65
C ASN A 244 12.53 -1.47 6.38
N SER A 245 13.69 -1.92 6.84
CA SER A 245 14.99 -1.24 6.74
C SER A 245 16.08 -2.08 6.07
N TYR A 246 15.67 -2.96 5.17
CA TYR A 246 16.55 -3.86 4.40
C TYR A 246 16.79 -3.38 2.95
N GLY A 247 16.43 -2.14 2.64
CA GLY A 247 16.54 -1.56 1.30
C GLY A 247 15.32 -1.82 0.41
N ASP A 248 15.24 -1.04 -0.67
CA ASP A 248 14.15 -1.06 -1.65
C ASP A 248 14.12 -2.32 -2.53
N LYS A 249 15.15 -3.16 -2.51
CA LYS A 249 15.16 -4.44 -3.25
C LYS A 249 14.56 -5.60 -2.45
N TRP A 250 14.28 -5.39 -1.16
CA TRP A 250 13.71 -6.42 -0.29
C TRP A 250 12.18 -6.35 -0.27
N GLY A 251 11.52 -7.50 -0.36
CA GLY A 251 10.06 -7.59 -0.26
C GLY A 251 9.34 -6.76 -1.32
N ASP A 252 8.39 -5.93 -0.91
CA ASP A 252 7.80 -4.92 -1.79
C ASP A 252 8.52 -3.62 -1.71
N LYS A 253 9.50 -3.38 -2.58
CA LYS A 253 10.12 -2.06 -2.63
C LYS A 253 10.52 -1.58 -1.21
N GLY A 254 10.93 -2.50 -0.32
CA GLY A 254 11.23 -2.29 1.10
C GLY A 254 10.09 -2.46 2.14
N TYR A 255 8.92 -2.98 1.77
CA TYR A 255 7.76 -3.18 2.65
C TYR A 255 7.40 -4.70 2.81
N ALA A 256 6.77 -5.15 3.92
CA ALA A 256 6.13 -6.51 4.11
C ALA A 256 4.71 -6.74 4.81
N TYR A 257 3.59 -7.30 4.22
CA TYR A 257 2.13 -7.30 4.70
C TYR A 257 1.79 -8.02 6.00
N ILE A 258 2.22 -7.56 7.17
CA ILE A 258 1.98 -8.26 8.44
C ILE A 258 0.50 -8.37 8.88
N PRO A 259 -0.10 -9.59 9.04
CA PRO A 259 -1.45 -9.82 9.48
C PRO A 259 -1.67 -9.27 10.85
N TYR A 260 -2.92 -8.87 11.02
CA TYR A 260 -3.46 -8.51 12.32
C TYR A 260 -3.18 -9.59 13.35
N ARG A 261 -3.39 -10.87 13.00
CA ARG A 261 -3.17 -11.98 13.93
C ARG A 261 -1.72 -12.14 14.42
N TYR A 262 -0.73 -11.68 13.66
CA TYR A 262 0.67 -11.66 14.14
C TYR A 262 0.91 -10.45 15.01
N MET A 263 0.63 -9.25 14.48
CA MET A 263 0.97 -8.01 15.16
C MET A 263 0.13 -7.75 16.41
N CYS A 264 -1.03 -8.40 16.55
CA CYS A 264 -1.88 -8.34 17.74
C CYS A 264 -1.61 -9.48 18.73
N ASP A 265 -0.62 -10.36 18.49
CA ASP A 265 -0.17 -11.34 19.48
C ASP A 265 0.91 -10.72 20.37
N THR A 266 0.57 -10.44 21.63
CA THR A 266 1.47 -9.81 22.61
C THR A 266 2.71 -10.64 22.93
N ARG A 267 2.73 -11.94 22.60
CA ARG A 267 3.92 -12.80 22.73
C ARG A 267 4.93 -12.57 21.61
N MET A 268 4.48 -11.98 20.50
CA MET A 268 5.28 -11.81 19.29
C MET A 268 5.49 -10.34 18.92
N CYS A 269 4.65 -9.43 19.40
CA CYS A 269 4.68 -8.01 19.07
C CYS A 269 4.59 -7.17 20.35
N SER A 270 5.50 -6.20 20.51
CA SER A 270 5.52 -5.32 21.68
C SER A 270 6.30 -4.02 21.41
N ASP A 271 6.33 -3.13 22.41
CA ASP A 271 7.03 -1.83 22.38
C ASP A 271 6.56 -0.91 21.21
N LEU A 272 5.24 -0.76 21.06
CA LEU A 272 4.65 0.07 20.00
C LEU A 272 4.65 1.54 20.38
N HIS A 273 5.25 2.38 19.53
CA HIS A 273 5.44 3.80 19.79
C HIS A 273 5.18 4.66 18.56
N SER A 274 4.32 5.67 18.73
CA SER A 274 4.05 6.67 17.69
C SER A 274 4.65 8.02 18.09
N ILE A 275 5.44 8.63 17.20
CA ILE A 275 5.87 10.03 17.37
C ILE A 275 4.68 10.91 16.96
N ARG A 276 4.34 11.91 17.78
CA ARG A 276 3.16 12.77 17.57
C ARG A 276 3.53 14.19 17.22
N LEU A 277 4.60 14.71 17.83
CA LEU A 277 4.99 16.10 17.64
C LEU A 277 6.51 16.28 17.74
N ILE A 278 7.05 17.10 16.86
CA ILE A 278 8.45 17.54 16.83
C ILE A 278 8.49 19.04 17.11
N TYR A 279 9.53 19.54 17.81
CA TYR A 279 9.74 20.97 17.99
C TYR A 279 9.89 21.68 16.62
N ASP A 280 9.21 22.83 16.48
CA ASP A 280 9.16 23.60 15.23
C ASP A 280 10.56 23.95 14.70
N GLU A 281 10.72 23.84 13.37
CA GLU A 281 11.69 24.67 12.62
C GLU A 281 11.57 26.14 13.10
N PRO A 282 12.64 26.95 13.09
CA PRO A 282 12.53 28.38 13.40
C PRO A 282 11.45 29.03 12.51
N GLY A 283 10.27 29.33 13.06
CA GLY A 283 9.20 30.04 12.35
C GLY A 283 7.77 29.49 12.37
N ARG A 284 7.42 28.40 13.09
CA ARG A 284 6.00 28.04 13.28
C ARG A 284 5.49 28.30 14.71
N ARG A 285 4.20 28.65 14.79
CA ARG A 285 3.44 28.82 16.02
C ARG A 285 2.93 27.45 16.45
N GLU A 286 2.98 27.21 17.76
CA GLU A 286 2.30 26.12 18.45
C GLU A 286 0.91 25.87 17.85
N ILE A 287 0.71 24.71 17.22
CA ILE A 287 -0.63 24.23 16.87
C ILE A 287 -1.23 23.68 18.17
N THR A 288 -1.67 24.57 19.05
CA THR A 288 -2.34 24.26 20.33
C THR A 288 -3.81 23.88 20.16
N ASN A 289 -4.33 23.91 18.94
CA ASN A 289 -5.68 23.46 18.62
C ASN A 289 -5.64 22.07 17.98
N ILE A 290 -5.46 21.03 18.80
CA ILE A 290 -5.97 19.70 18.44
C ILE A 290 -7.50 19.77 18.62
N VAL A 291 -8.16 20.51 17.74
CA VAL A 291 -9.55 20.19 17.39
C VAL A 291 -9.43 18.88 16.65
N ASN A 292 -9.99 17.82 17.22
CA ASN A 292 -10.17 16.54 16.56
C ASN A 292 -10.58 16.78 15.08
N PRO A 293 -9.68 16.57 14.09
CA PRO A 293 -9.96 16.87 12.70
C PRO A 293 -10.76 15.74 12.03
N TYR A 294 -11.31 14.78 12.80
CA TYR A 294 -12.25 13.78 12.30
C TYR A 294 -13.65 14.33 12.04
N ASN A 295 -13.73 15.54 11.50
CA ASN A 295 -14.74 15.79 10.49
C ASN A 295 -14.12 15.28 9.18
N TRP A 296 -14.34 14.00 8.88
CA TRP A 296 -14.29 13.53 7.49
C TRP A 296 -15.46 14.21 6.77
N ASN A 297 -15.31 15.51 6.49
CA ASN A 297 -16.01 16.09 5.39
C ASN A 297 -15.57 15.27 4.18
N VAL A 298 -16.54 14.53 3.71
CA VAL A 298 -16.78 14.08 2.34
C VAL A 298 -16.35 15.19 1.38
N ASP A 299 -15.04 15.36 1.17
CA ASP A 299 -14.52 16.20 0.11
C ASP A 299 -14.17 15.28 -1.06
N LYS A 300 -14.93 15.50 -2.12
CA LYS A 300 -15.10 14.65 -3.31
C LYS A 300 -13.91 14.68 -4.26
N ASP A 301 -12.71 15.03 -3.80
CA ASP A 301 -11.56 15.18 -4.68
C ASP A 301 -10.26 14.75 -4.00
N LYS A 302 -9.61 13.76 -4.64
CA LYS A 302 -8.19 13.34 -4.52
C LYS A 302 -7.86 12.20 -3.54
N SER A 303 -8.08 10.98 -4.07
CA SER A 303 -7.23 9.77 -4.05
C SER A 303 -6.08 9.65 -3.04
N TYR A 304 -6.18 8.61 -2.19
CA TYR A 304 -5.05 8.05 -1.42
C TYR A 304 -4.25 7.05 -2.27
N TYR A 305 -2.92 7.22 -2.29
CA TYR A 305 -1.95 6.39 -3.02
C TYR A 305 -1.51 5.16 -2.20
N ILE A 306 -1.54 3.97 -2.80
CA ILE A 306 -1.06 2.67 -2.24
C ILE A 306 -0.03 2.04 -3.22
N PRO A 307 1.30 2.16 -2.99
CA PRO A 307 2.37 1.55 -3.81
C PRO A 307 2.42 0.00 -3.80
N PRO A 308 3.20 -0.63 -4.70
CA PRO A 308 2.61 -1.68 -5.54
C PRO A 308 2.86 -3.13 -5.18
N ASN A 309 3.70 -3.53 -4.22
CA ASN A 309 4.10 -4.93 -4.14
C ASN A 309 3.89 -5.68 -2.84
N TYR A 310 3.40 -5.10 -1.75
CA TYR A 310 3.43 -5.72 -0.43
C TYR A 310 2.64 -7.04 -0.57
N THR A 311 2.89 -8.08 0.20
CA THR A 311 2.13 -9.36 0.10
C THR A 311 2.21 -10.05 1.52
N TYR A 312 1.42 -11.09 1.98
CA TYR A 312 1.62 -12.17 3.07
C TYR A 312 1.30 -13.66 2.60
N PRO A 313 2.09 -14.78 2.78
CA PRO A 313 1.91 -16.14 2.25
C PRO A 313 1.23 -17.06 3.27
N ASP A 314 -0.03 -16.76 3.52
CA ASP A 314 -1.04 -17.82 3.44
C ASP A 314 -1.82 -17.70 2.11
N PHE A 315 -1.25 -16.92 1.18
CA PHE A 315 -1.57 -16.78 -0.22
C PHE A 315 -0.80 -17.82 -1.04
N ASN A 316 -1.50 -18.51 -1.95
CA ASN A 316 -0.86 -19.30 -2.99
C ASN A 316 -0.01 -18.37 -3.89
N TYR A 317 1.29 -18.62 -3.91
CA TYR A 317 2.39 -17.72 -4.27
C TYR A 317 2.77 -17.75 -5.76
N THR A 318 1.94 -18.31 -6.63
CA THR A 318 2.27 -18.47 -8.06
C THR A 318 1.55 -17.50 -9.01
N PHE A 319 0.84 -16.49 -8.51
CA PHE A 319 -0.12 -15.76 -9.35
C PHE A 319 0.16 -14.28 -9.65
N PHE A 320 1.17 -13.63 -9.05
CA PHE A 320 1.23 -12.14 -9.07
C PHE A 320 2.55 -11.46 -9.48
N TRP A 321 3.63 -12.19 -9.79
CA TRP A 321 4.96 -11.56 -9.96
C TRP A 321 5.61 -11.64 -11.34
N ASN A 322 4.85 -11.55 -12.43
CA ASN A 322 5.50 -11.52 -13.76
C ASN A 322 5.04 -10.44 -14.75
N LEU A 323 4.43 -9.35 -14.29
CA LEU A 323 4.21 -8.20 -15.16
C LEU A 323 4.44 -6.89 -14.41
N ASN A 324 5.60 -6.28 -14.68
CA ASN A 324 5.76 -4.84 -14.57
C ASN A 324 4.65 -4.14 -15.37
N ASP A 325 4.07 -3.09 -14.78
CA ASP A 325 3.48 -1.90 -15.42
C ASP A 325 2.38 -1.99 -16.50
N ASN A 326 1.84 -3.15 -16.89
CA ASN A 326 0.93 -3.23 -18.06
C ASN A 326 -0.58 -3.03 -17.81
N PHE A 327 -0.98 -2.38 -16.72
CA PHE A 327 -2.42 -2.16 -16.46
C PHE A 327 -2.88 -0.73 -16.23
N ASN A 328 -1.96 0.23 -16.31
CA ASN A 328 -2.32 1.63 -16.48
C ASN A 328 -1.49 2.19 -17.63
N TYR A 329 -2.18 2.62 -18.69
CA TYR A 329 -1.59 3.61 -19.57
C TYR A 329 -1.30 4.88 -18.76
N PHE A 330 -0.18 5.53 -19.10
CA PHE A 330 0.49 6.69 -18.49
C PHE A 330 1.45 6.41 -17.32
N ASN A 331 2.71 6.13 -17.66
CA ASN A 331 3.75 7.17 -17.66
C ASN A 331 5.01 6.73 -18.43
N SER A 332 5.41 7.56 -19.39
CA SER A 332 6.76 7.77 -19.94
C SER A 332 7.77 6.61 -19.90
N ILE A 333 8.15 6.12 -21.08
CA ILE A 333 9.29 5.21 -21.24
C ILE A 333 10.59 6.04 -21.11
N TRP A 334 11.49 5.62 -20.23
CA TRP A 334 12.81 6.21 -20.05
C TRP A 334 13.80 5.58 -21.02
N LYS A 335 14.55 6.40 -21.77
CA LYS A 335 15.66 5.94 -22.63
C LYS A 335 16.87 6.84 -22.39
N ASP A 336 18.02 6.22 -22.10
CA ASP A 336 19.32 6.89 -21.93
C ASP A 336 19.32 8.06 -20.91
N GLY A 337 18.61 7.89 -19.80
CA GLY A 337 18.65 8.84 -18.68
C GLY A 337 17.94 10.18 -18.92
N ARG A 338 17.13 10.31 -19.98
CA ARG A 338 16.23 11.46 -20.19
C ARG A 338 14.79 10.99 -20.45
N ALA A 339 13.83 11.75 -19.94
CA ALA A 339 12.42 11.51 -20.22
C ALA A 339 12.13 11.85 -21.69
N VAL A 340 11.68 10.86 -22.47
CA VAL A 340 11.24 11.11 -23.85
C VAL A 340 9.71 11.06 -23.85
N PRO A 341 9.01 12.17 -24.07
CA PRO A 341 7.56 12.14 -24.28
C PRO A 341 7.30 11.51 -25.64
N LEU A 342 6.56 10.41 -25.68
CA LEU A 342 5.97 9.91 -26.93
C LEU A 342 4.76 10.78 -27.27
N VAL A 343 5.06 11.92 -27.89
CA VAL A 343 4.12 12.61 -28.78
C VAL A 343 4.28 11.97 -30.15
N TRP A 344 3.23 11.33 -30.67
CA TRP A 344 3.02 11.36 -32.11
C TRP A 344 2.21 12.63 -32.39
N GLY A 345 2.80 13.55 -33.16
CA GLY A 345 2.30 14.92 -33.40
C GLY A 345 0.90 14.97 -33.99
N THR A 346 0.17 16.08 -33.96
CA THR A 346 0.53 17.48 -33.76
C THR A 346 -0.68 18.26 -33.23
N SER A 347 -0.39 19.47 -32.74
CA SER A 347 -1.26 20.63 -32.51
C SER A 347 -2.31 20.55 -31.40
N GLN A 348 -2.14 21.52 -30.48
CA GLN A 348 -3.16 22.21 -29.69
C GLN A 348 -4.59 22.02 -30.25
N THR A 349 -5.55 21.61 -29.43
CA THR A 349 -6.45 22.49 -28.67
C THR A 349 -7.44 21.68 -27.81
N ASP A 350 -7.97 22.39 -26.81
CA ASP A 350 -9.27 22.21 -26.13
C ASP A 350 -9.43 21.17 -25.01
N GLN A 351 -9.35 21.71 -23.80
CA GLN A 351 -10.19 21.32 -22.67
C GLN A 351 -11.67 21.44 -23.07
N SER A 352 -12.43 20.34 -22.97
CA SER A 352 -13.90 20.43 -22.93
C SER A 352 -14.43 19.77 -21.66
N ASN A 353 -15.11 20.58 -20.88
CA ASN A 353 -15.84 20.26 -19.66
C ASN A 353 -16.82 19.08 -19.83
N SER A 354 -16.77 18.13 -18.90
CA SER A 354 -17.78 17.09 -18.71
C SER A 354 -18.79 17.55 -17.65
N SER A 355 -19.77 18.36 -18.05
CA SER A 355 -20.97 18.64 -17.27
C SER A 355 -22.20 18.02 -17.95
N ASP A 356 -23.01 17.32 -17.17
CA ASP A 356 -24.37 16.82 -17.48
C ASP A 356 -24.56 16.06 -18.80
N ARG A 357 -24.32 14.74 -18.77
CA ARG A 357 -24.91 13.83 -19.76
C ARG A 357 -26.21 13.25 -19.23
N THR A 358 -27.33 13.75 -19.79
CA THR A 358 -28.68 13.22 -19.60
C THR A 358 -28.71 11.70 -19.85
N ILE A 359 -29.50 10.97 -19.06
CA ILE A 359 -29.66 9.52 -19.19
C ILE A 359 -30.29 9.24 -20.56
N VAL A 360 -29.48 8.75 -21.49
CA VAL A 360 -29.96 8.24 -22.76
C VAL A 360 -30.56 6.87 -22.52
N THR A 361 -31.71 6.56 -23.12
CA THR A 361 -32.34 5.25 -22.93
C THR A 361 -32.54 4.52 -24.24
N PRO A 362 -32.38 3.19 -24.27
CA PRO A 362 -32.78 2.39 -25.42
C PRO A 362 -34.29 2.55 -25.64
N THR A 363 -34.69 3.11 -26.77
CA THR A 363 -36.09 3.13 -27.23
C THR A 363 -36.29 2.00 -28.23
N ALA A 364 -37.50 1.42 -28.25
CA ALA A 364 -37.85 0.34 -29.17
C ALA A 364 -37.88 0.77 -30.65
N GLU A 365 -37.74 2.08 -30.91
CA GLU A 365 -37.77 2.68 -32.23
C GLU A 365 -36.35 3.05 -32.66
N ALA A 366 -35.98 2.52 -33.84
CA ALA A 366 -34.70 2.53 -34.54
C ALA A 366 -33.72 1.39 -34.21
N GLN A 367 -33.08 0.86 -35.26
CA GLN A 367 -32.15 -0.28 -35.32
C GLN A 367 -30.82 -0.08 -34.56
N MET A 368 -30.79 0.84 -33.60
CA MET A 368 -29.61 1.24 -32.84
C MET A 368 -29.12 0.17 -31.86
N LEU A 369 -27.81 -0.10 -31.87
CA LEU A 369 -27.12 -0.83 -30.80
C LEU A 369 -26.60 0.19 -29.77
N PHE A 370 -27.09 0.08 -28.54
CA PHE A 370 -26.58 0.88 -27.42
C PHE A 370 -25.44 0.14 -26.73
N VAL A 371 -24.30 0.82 -26.58
CA VAL A 371 -23.11 0.30 -25.91
C VAL A 371 -22.87 1.12 -24.65
N LEU A 372 -22.99 0.48 -23.50
CA LEU A 372 -22.52 1.05 -22.24
C LEU A 372 -21.05 0.68 -22.09
N TRP A 373 -20.17 1.67 -22.15
CA TRP A 373 -18.74 1.48 -21.91
C TRP A 373 -18.40 1.84 -20.47
N ILE A 374 -18.13 0.83 -19.66
CA ILE A 374 -17.69 0.96 -18.27
C ILE A 374 -16.16 1.10 -18.25
N ASP A 375 -15.70 2.31 -18.53
CA ASP A 375 -14.31 2.76 -18.42
C ASP A 375 -14.25 4.30 -18.55
N LYS A 376 -13.09 4.89 -18.29
CA LYS A 376 -12.86 6.32 -18.49
C LYS A 376 -13.01 6.71 -19.96
N GLU A 377 -13.66 7.84 -20.21
CA GLU A 377 -13.68 8.49 -21.52
C GLU A 377 -12.33 9.15 -21.80
N SER A 378 -11.37 8.33 -22.23
CA SER A 378 -10.02 8.77 -22.58
C SER A 378 -9.90 9.06 -24.09
N ILE A 379 -8.80 9.70 -24.51
CA ILE A 379 -8.52 9.94 -25.93
C ILE A 379 -8.46 8.62 -26.70
N GLU A 380 -7.88 7.58 -26.10
CA GLU A 380 -7.74 6.25 -26.67
C GLU A 380 -9.11 5.57 -26.85
N ASN A 381 -9.95 5.58 -25.80
CA ASN A 381 -11.30 5.02 -25.87
C ASN A 381 -12.18 5.84 -26.82
N THR A 382 -12.01 7.16 -26.88
CA THR A 382 -12.73 8.04 -27.82
C THR A 382 -12.34 7.77 -29.27
N HIS A 383 -11.06 7.48 -29.55
CA HIS A 383 -10.62 7.06 -30.88
C HIS A 383 -11.20 5.70 -31.30
N PHE A 384 -11.48 4.83 -30.35
CA PHE A 384 -12.19 3.59 -30.63
C PHE A 384 -13.68 3.85 -30.87
N VAL A 385 -14.30 4.68 -30.03
CA VAL A 385 -15.69 5.07 -30.19
C VAL A 385 -15.92 5.73 -31.54
N SER A 386 -15.03 6.62 -32.01
CA SER A 386 -15.17 7.22 -33.34
C SER A 386 -15.16 6.19 -34.47
N LYS A 387 -14.42 5.08 -34.32
CA LYS A 387 -14.47 3.95 -35.27
C LYS A 387 -15.79 3.19 -35.19
N LEU A 388 -16.37 3.03 -34.00
CA LEU A 388 -17.69 2.39 -33.82
C LEU A 388 -18.86 3.29 -34.27
N THR A 389 -18.82 4.59 -33.96
CA THR A 389 -19.90 5.56 -34.19
C THR A 389 -19.85 6.19 -35.58
N SER A 390 -18.80 5.95 -36.35
CA SER A 390 -18.79 6.19 -37.80
C SER A 390 -19.88 5.38 -38.53
N GLU A 391 -20.41 4.34 -37.90
CA GLU A 391 -21.58 3.59 -38.35
C GLU A 391 -22.85 4.20 -37.72
N LYS A 392 -23.81 4.63 -38.55
CA LYS A 392 -25.00 5.43 -38.14
C LYS A 392 -25.90 4.79 -37.08
N ASP A 393 -25.67 3.52 -36.73
CA ASP A 393 -26.55 2.67 -35.93
C ASP A 393 -25.92 2.18 -34.59
N VAL A 394 -24.79 2.76 -34.15
CA VAL A 394 -24.17 2.43 -32.86
C VAL A 394 -24.04 3.69 -32.01
N ARG A 395 -24.52 3.63 -30.76
CA ARG A 395 -24.36 4.70 -29.77
C ARG A 395 -23.60 4.20 -28.56
N VAL A 396 -22.59 4.95 -28.14
CA VAL A 396 -21.76 4.61 -26.97
C VAL A 396 -21.97 5.65 -25.88
N ASP A 397 -22.29 5.20 -24.67
CA ASP A 397 -22.30 6.01 -23.45
C ASP A 397 -21.22 5.51 -22.50
N PHE A 398 -20.42 6.41 -21.93
CA PHE A 398 -19.39 6.07 -20.95
C PHE A 398 -19.90 6.15 -19.51
N ARG A 399 -19.41 5.23 -18.68
CA ARG A 399 -19.47 5.29 -17.22
C ARG A 399 -18.10 4.92 -16.70
N GLU A 400 -17.49 5.78 -15.91
CA GLU A 400 -16.10 5.61 -15.51
C GLU A 400 -15.88 4.37 -14.62
N THR A 401 -16.91 3.95 -13.89
CA THR A 401 -16.80 2.92 -12.85
C THR A 401 -17.88 1.83 -12.95
N TYR A 402 -17.63 0.66 -12.38
CA TYR A 402 -18.66 -0.40 -12.32
C TYR A 402 -19.91 0.06 -11.57
N SER A 403 -19.77 0.76 -10.44
CA SER A 403 -20.94 1.23 -9.69
C SER A 403 -21.75 2.28 -10.46
N SER A 404 -21.10 3.18 -11.21
CA SER A 404 -21.81 4.13 -12.07
C SER A 404 -22.48 3.44 -13.27
N GLY A 405 -21.86 2.38 -13.81
CA GLY A 405 -22.47 1.49 -14.80
C GLY A 405 -23.69 0.74 -14.27
N GLU A 406 -23.59 0.13 -13.09
CA GLU A 406 -24.68 -0.58 -12.40
C GLU A 406 -25.86 0.35 -12.08
N ALA A 407 -25.57 1.58 -11.62
CA ALA A 407 -26.60 2.60 -11.37
C ALA A 407 -27.33 2.98 -12.67
N TYR A 408 -26.59 3.17 -13.76
CA TYR A 408 -27.18 3.45 -15.08
C TYR A 408 -28.05 2.29 -15.56
N ILE A 409 -27.56 1.05 -15.51
CA ILE A 409 -28.31 -0.14 -15.89
C ILE A 409 -29.59 -0.25 -15.05
N SER A 410 -29.51 -0.01 -13.74
CA SER A 410 -30.68 -0.03 -12.85
C SER A 410 -31.75 0.98 -13.28
N ALA A 411 -31.35 2.17 -13.72
CA ALA A 411 -32.28 3.21 -14.19
C ALA A 411 -32.98 2.85 -15.50
N ILE A 412 -32.34 2.05 -16.36
CA ILE A 412 -32.88 1.72 -17.70
C ILE A 412 -33.31 0.26 -17.86
N LYS A 413 -33.20 -0.58 -16.83
CA LYS A 413 -33.38 -2.04 -16.93
C LYS A 413 -34.68 -2.48 -17.62
N ASN A 414 -35.79 -1.79 -17.38
CA ASN A 414 -37.10 -2.11 -17.98
C ASN A 414 -37.16 -1.82 -19.49
N LYS A 415 -36.19 -1.07 -20.02
CA LYS A 415 -36.04 -0.73 -21.45
C LYS A 415 -35.07 -1.68 -22.17
N ILE A 416 -34.27 -2.46 -21.43
CA ILE A 416 -33.35 -3.46 -22.00
C ILE A 416 -34.17 -4.72 -22.30
N LYS A 417 -34.74 -4.80 -23.51
CA LYS A 417 -35.64 -5.89 -23.91
C LYS A 417 -34.97 -7.00 -24.72
N SER A 418 -33.82 -6.73 -25.34
CA SER A 418 -33.17 -7.67 -26.26
C SER A 418 -31.64 -7.64 -26.14
N PRO A 419 -30.95 -8.80 -26.23
CA PRO A 419 -29.49 -8.90 -26.34
C PRO A 419 -28.90 -8.08 -27.51
N SER A 420 -29.71 -7.81 -28.53
CA SER A 420 -29.31 -7.09 -29.74
C SER A 420 -29.60 -5.59 -29.69
N SER A 421 -30.13 -5.08 -28.57
CA SER A 421 -30.37 -3.65 -28.35
C SER A 421 -29.38 -3.01 -27.38
N PHE A 422 -28.70 -3.80 -26.55
CA PHE A 422 -27.86 -3.31 -25.47
C PHE A 422 -26.64 -4.22 -25.28
N LEU A 423 -25.46 -3.62 -25.21
CA LEU A 423 -24.18 -4.28 -25.03
C LEU A 423 -23.39 -3.55 -23.94
N ILE A 424 -22.71 -4.29 -23.09
CA ILE A 424 -21.76 -3.70 -22.14
C ILE A 424 -20.35 -4.00 -22.64
N ILE A 425 -19.53 -2.96 -22.74
CA ILE A 425 -18.07 -3.09 -22.79
C ILE A 425 -17.58 -2.65 -21.42
N CYS A 426 -16.76 -3.45 -20.76
CA CYS A 426 -16.15 -3.05 -19.50
C CYS A 426 -14.66 -3.34 -19.52
N ARG A 427 -13.92 -2.62 -18.69
CA ARG A 427 -12.53 -2.97 -18.38
C ARG A 427 -12.47 -4.30 -17.62
N GLY A 428 -11.26 -4.78 -17.35
CA GLY A 428 -11.04 -5.90 -16.43
C GLY A 428 -11.37 -5.53 -14.98
N TYR A 429 -10.41 -5.71 -14.09
CA TYR A 429 -10.56 -5.29 -12.69
C TYR A 429 -10.51 -3.75 -12.57
N TYR A 430 -11.40 -3.20 -11.76
CA TYR A 430 -11.42 -1.80 -11.36
C TYR A 430 -11.08 -1.70 -9.88
N ARG A 431 -9.88 -1.24 -9.60
CA ARG A 431 -9.22 -1.32 -8.28
C ARG A 431 -9.94 -0.46 -7.25
N GLU A 432 -10.38 0.71 -7.66
CA GLU A 432 -10.96 1.75 -6.83
C GLU A 432 -12.30 1.31 -6.21
N GLU A 433 -13.01 0.39 -6.87
CA GLU A 433 -14.26 -0.18 -6.35
C GLU A 433 -14.12 -1.64 -5.89
N ASN A 434 -12.93 -2.23 -6.04
CA ASN A 434 -12.71 -3.67 -5.87
C ASN A 434 -13.77 -4.50 -6.64
N LYS A 435 -13.99 -4.15 -7.90
CA LYS A 435 -14.97 -4.81 -8.78
C LYS A 435 -14.33 -5.32 -10.05
N ASN A 436 -14.82 -6.44 -10.55
CA ASN A 436 -14.44 -7.00 -11.83
C ASN A 436 -15.71 -7.46 -12.59
N PRO A 437 -15.58 -7.97 -13.83
CA PRO A 437 -16.71 -8.40 -14.62
C PRO A 437 -17.60 -9.47 -13.97
N LEU A 438 -17.11 -10.29 -13.03
CA LEU A 438 -17.97 -11.21 -12.28
C LEU A 438 -18.90 -10.48 -11.32
N ASN A 439 -18.48 -9.37 -10.71
CA ASN A 439 -19.38 -8.51 -9.93
C ASN A 439 -20.51 -7.99 -10.83
N LEU A 440 -20.17 -7.56 -12.04
CA LEU A 440 -21.14 -7.11 -13.04
C LEU A 440 -22.07 -8.25 -13.47
N LEU A 441 -21.57 -9.46 -13.75
CA LEU A 441 -22.41 -10.61 -14.08
C LEU A 441 -23.39 -10.96 -12.95
N ARG A 442 -22.92 -10.92 -11.71
CA ARG A 442 -23.74 -11.17 -10.53
C ARG A 442 -24.81 -10.09 -10.39
N PHE A 443 -24.46 -8.81 -10.60
CA PHE A 443 -25.42 -7.71 -10.63
C PHE A 443 -26.48 -7.89 -11.74
N LEU A 444 -26.08 -8.29 -12.95
CA LEU A 444 -27.00 -8.56 -14.06
C LEU A 444 -27.94 -9.74 -13.73
N ASN A 445 -27.43 -10.78 -13.06
CA ASN A 445 -28.26 -11.90 -12.59
C ASN A 445 -29.34 -11.43 -11.61
N TYR A 446 -28.97 -10.64 -10.61
CA TYR A 446 -29.92 -10.10 -9.63
C TYR A 446 -31.00 -9.21 -10.26
N ASN A 447 -30.74 -8.63 -11.44
CA ASN A 447 -31.68 -7.76 -12.14
C ASN A 447 -32.40 -8.44 -13.32
N ASN A 448 -32.34 -9.77 -13.45
CA ASN A 448 -32.92 -10.53 -14.57
C ASN A 448 -32.39 -10.11 -15.97
N LEU A 449 -31.16 -9.61 -16.03
CA LEU A 449 -30.48 -9.14 -17.25
C LEU A 449 -29.41 -10.13 -17.73
N ARG A 450 -29.61 -11.44 -17.47
CA ARG A 450 -28.64 -12.49 -17.84
C ARG A 450 -28.34 -12.56 -19.34
N HIS A 451 -29.30 -12.09 -20.14
CA HIS A 451 -29.28 -12.05 -21.60
C HIS A 451 -28.43 -10.90 -22.17
N VAL A 452 -27.98 -9.94 -21.35
CA VAL A 452 -27.16 -8.81 -21.80
C VAL A 452 -25.73 -9.30 -22.07
N PRO A 453 -25.21 -9.12 -23.29
CA PRO A 453 -23.83 -9.47 -23.61
C PRO A 453 -22.85 -8.52 -22.91
N VAL A 454 -21.73 -9.08 -22.45
CA VAL A 454 -20.65 -8.32 -21.83
C VAL A 454 -19.34 -8.65 -22.54
N ILE A 455 -18.69 -7.61 -23.08
CA ILE A 455 -17.33 -7.70 -23.58
C ILE A 455 -16.41 -7.11 -22.53
N VAL A 456 -15.37 -7.87 -22.17
CA VAL A 456 -14.28 -7.37 -21.36
C VAL A 456 -13.13 -7.01 -22.27
N PHE A 457 -12.82 -5.71 -22.34
CA PHE A 457 -11.66 -5.22 -23.06
C PHE A 457 -10.53 -4.97 -22.06
N THR A 458 -9.49 -5.81 -22.11
CA THR A 458 -8.38 -5.79 -21.16
C THR A 458 -7.10 -6.24 -21.84
N GLN A 459 -5.98 -5.59 -21.54
CA GLN A 459 -4.68 -5.98 -22.09
C GLN A 459 -4.18 -7.31 -21.52
N ASP A 460 -4.61 -7.66 -20.31
CA ASP A 460 -4.31 -8.95 -19.68
C ASP A 460 -5.55 -9.84 -19.65
N LYS A 461 -5.82 -10.43 -20.80
CA LYS A 461 -6.88 -11.43 -20.94
C LYS A 461 -6.60 -12.66 -20.07
N ASN A 462 -5.35 -13.11 -19.98
CA ASN A 462 -5.00 -14.38 -19.35
C ASN A 462 -5.04 -14.34 -17.82
N GLY A 463 -4.54 -13.27 -17.21
CA GLY A 463 -4.65 -13.05 -15.77
C GLY A 463 -6.09 -12.90 -15.34
N LEU A 464 -6.91 -12.19 -16.13
CA LEU A 464 -8.34 -12.08 -15.86
C LEU A 464 -9.09 -13.42 -15.98
N LEU A 465 -8.83 -14.20 -17.04
CA LEU A 465 -9.42 -15.54 -17.20
C LEU A 465 -9.09 -16.43 -15.99
N SER A 466 -7.83 -16.43 -15.58
CA SER A 466 -7.36 -17.25 -14.47
C SER A 466 -7.93 -16.78 -13.12
N HIS A 467 -8.09 -15.47 -12.93
CA HIS A 467 -8.81 -14.90 -11.78
C HIS A 467 -10.27 -15.36 -11.72
N PHE A 468 -10.96 -15.37 -12.87
CA PHE A 468 -12.35 -15.83 -12.92
C PHE A 468 -12.51 -17.32 -12.65
N HIS A 469 -11.57 -18.15 -13.10
CA HIS A 469 -11.57 -19.58 -12.77
C HIS A 469 -11.55 -19.82 -11.25
N ASN A 470 -10.87 -18.97 -10.49
CA ASN A 470 -10.76 -19.11 -9.04
C ASN A 470 -11.93 -18.45 -8.29
N GLN A 471 -12.44 -17.33 -8.78
CA GLN A 471 -13.44 -16.51 -8.06
C GLN A 471 -14.90 -16.82 -8.46
N ALA A 472 -15.16 -17.27 -9.68
CA ALA A 472 -16.53 -17.40 -10.18
C ALA A 472 -17.41 -18.36 -9.36
N SER A 473 -16.80 -19.42 -8.81
CA SER A 473 -17.50 -20.38 -7.95
C SER A 473 -18.01 -19.77 -6.65
N SER A 474 -17.23 -18.88 -6.01
CA SER A 474 -17.62 -18.20 -4.77
C SER A 474 -18.58 -17.03 -5.00
N MET A 475 -18.67 -16.55 -6.25
CA MET A 475 -19.55 -15.43 -6.64
C MET A 475 -20.85 -15.87 -7.32
N ASP A 476 -21.12 -17.17 -7.39
CA ASP A 476 -22.29 -17.75 -8.08
C ASP A 476 -22.41 -17.30 -9.56
N THR A 477 -21.27 -17.25 -10.24
CA THR A 477 -21.14 -16.82 -11.65
C THR A 477 -20.41 -17.88 -12.48
N ARG A 478 -20.66 -19.17 -12.21
CA ARG A 478 -19.96 -20.31 -12.85
C ARG A 478 -20.14 -20.36 -14.37
N ASP A 479 -21.16 -19.70 -14.90
CA ASP A 479 -21.46 -19.58 -16.32
C ASP A 479 -20.70 -18.44 -17.02
N TRP A 480 -19.76 -17.77 -16.34
CA TRP A 480 -19.06 -16.59 -16.86
C TRP A 480 -18.40 -16.82 -18.22
N GLN A 481 -17.87 -18.02 -18.48
CA GLN A 481 -17.22 -18.36 -19.75
C GLN A 481 -18.16 -18.29 -20.96
N GLN A 482 -19.46 -18.51 -20.72
CA GLN A 482 -20.49 -18.43 -21.75
C GLN A 482 -21.03 -17.00 -21.90
N ARG A 483 -20.78 -16.15 -20.90
CA ARG A 483 -21.36 -14.80 -20.79
C ARG A 483 -20.40 -13.67 -21.10
N LEU A 484 -19.10 -13.89 -20.92
CA LEU A 484 -18.06 -12.90 -21.18
C LEU A 484 -17.33 -13.21 -22.47
N PHE A 485 -17.22 -12.20 -23.33
CA PHE A 485 -16.22 -12.21 -24.39
C PHE A 485 -15.02 -11.37 -23.92
N ILE A 486 -13.86 -11.99 -23.70
CA ILE A 486 -12.67 -11.30 -23.19
C ILE A 486 -11.66 -11.13 -24.33
N THR A 487 -11.22 -9.91 -24.57
CA THR A 487 -10.22 -9.61 -25.60
C THR A 487 -9.28 -8.49 -25.18
N SER A 488 -8.02 -8.58 -25.63
CA SER A 488 -7.02 -7.51 -25.61
C SER A 488 -6.84 -6.85 -26.97
N SER A 489 -7.48 -7.40 -28.02
CA SER A 489 -7.35 -6.95 -29.39
C SER A 489 -8.47 -5.99 -29.74
N SER A 490 -8.11 -4.78 -30.12
CA SER A 490 -9.08 -3.78 -30.61
C SER A 490 -9.78 -4.27 -31.89
N ALA A 491 -9.10 -5.04 -32.74
CA ALA A 491 -9.70 -5.64 -33.92
C ALA A 491 -10.76 -6.69 -33.56
N GLU A 492 -10.48 -7.56 -32.59
CA GLU A 492 -11.46 -8.53 -32.08
C GLU A 492 -12.63 -7.85 -31.38
N LEU A 493 -12.38 -6.78 -30.61
CA LEU A 493 -13.43 -5.99 -29.99
C LEU A 493 -14.38 -5.40 -31.04
N ILE A 494 -13.84 -4.74 -32.07
CA ILE A 494 -14.65 -4.18 -33.17
C ILE A 494 -15.43 -5.28 -33.88
N MET A 495 -14.77 -6.39 -34.22
CA MET A 495 -15.39 -7.51 -34.92
C MET A 495 -16.55 -8.10 -34.11
N GLU A 496 -16.37 -8.26 -32.81
CA GLU A 496 -17.38 -8.83 -31.93
C GLU A 496 -18.57 -7.88 -31.72
N VAL A 497 -18.32 -6.57 -31.59
CA VAL A 497 -19.40 -5.55 -31.57
C VAL A 497 -20.21 -5.62 -32.87
N LYS A 498 -19.55 -5.68 -34.03
CA LYS A 498 -20.21 -5.80 -35.35
C LYS A 498 -20.99 -7.12 -35.49
N LYS A 499 -20.42 -8.24 -35.03
CA LYS A 499 -21.09 -9.55 -35.04
C LYS A 499 -22.39 -9.51 -34.24
N ARG A 500 -22.36 -8.94 -33.03
CA ARG A 500 -23.56 -8.83 -32.17
C ARG A 500 -24.63 -7.90 -32.73
N ARG A 501 -24.22 -6.88 -33.50
CA ARG A 501 -25.13 -6.05 -34.29
C ARG A 501 -25.79 -6.87 -35.41
N ASN A 502 -25.01 -7.57 -36.22
CA ASN A 502 -25.51 -8.28 -37.42
C ASN A 502 -26.31 -9.55 -37.09
N HIS A 503 -26.10 -10.17 -35.93
CA HIS A 503 -26.91 -11.29 -35.46
C HIS A 503 -28.41 -10.94 -35.30
N LYS A 504 -28.74 -9.63 -35.29
CA LYS A 504 -30.09 -9.05 -35.35
C LYS A 504 -30.69 -9.05 -36.75
N GLN A 505 -29.88 -8.88 -37.81
CA GLN A 505 -30.36 -8.80 -39.20
C GLN A 505 -30.82 -10.16 -39.75
N ASP A 506 -30.14 -11.26 -39.37
CA ASP A 506 -30.49 -12.62 -39.80
C ASP A 506 -31.72 -13.23 -39.08
N ARG A 507 -32.25 -12.57 -38.05
CA ARG A 507 -33.49 -12.98 -37.35
C ARG A 507 -34.70 -12.10 -37.68
N SER A 508 -34.51 -11.07 -38.50
CA SER A 508 -35.55 -10.15 -38.96
C SER A 508 -35.87 -10.29 -40.46
N ASN A 509 -35.12 -11.14 -41.17
CA ASN A 509 -35.55 -11.78 -42.42
C ASN A 509 -36.08 -13.17 -42.10
#